data_AF-A0A0B2VTZ0-F1
#
_entry.id   AF-A0A0B2VTZ0-F1
#
_cell.length_a   1.000
_cell.length_b   1.000
_cell.length_c   1.000
_cell.angle_alpha   90.00
_cell.angle_beta   90.00
_cell.angle_gamma   90.00
#
_symmetry.space_group_name_H-M   'P 1'
#
loop_
_entity.id
_entity.type
_entity.pdbx_description
1 polymer ?
#
loop_
_entity_poly.entity_id
_entity_poly.type
_entity_poly.pdbx_seq_one_letter_code
_entity_poly.pdbx_strand_id
1 'polypeptide(L)'
;MSRCCGTKTVLYSAIGTLQSNETELSQSSKSENSQHDSRRIPLVIVDDIFYLSSMRRPFERMARALHLAYVVIFVDTPLERILLQNRSRPSHLRIPERTVRNVFERMELPRLNESLIKYSGKENIATLAMKIETIAGRYASARTDKAEVYDESGRNCKEEYDNCWEKLDIELRKAVSELMQLHKNSTIARCLITAKKQLANELRTNDIRDWDRERLKEMLLKRTQDCGDGVNK
;
A
#
# COMPACT_ATOMS: atom_id res chain seq x y z
N MET A 1 -6.68 24.79 -2.40
CA MET A 1 -6.52 23.32 -2.42
C MET A 1 -5.03 23.01 -2.54
N SER A 2 -4.37 22.65 -1.44
CA SER A 2 -2.92 22.40 -1.44
C SER A 2 -2.61 20.97 -1.91
N ARG A 3 -1.83 20.84 -2.98
CA ARG A 3 -1.30 19.57 -3.49
C ARG A 3 0.12 19.35 -2.93
N CYS A 4 0.55 18.09 -2.82
CA CYS A 4 1.56 17.61 -1.86
C CYS A 4 2.75 16.86 -2.52
N CYS A 5 3.82 16.58 -1.77
CA CYS A 5 5.16 16.19 -2.26
C CYS A 5 5.75 14.94 -1.59
N GLY A 6 5.38 13.78 -2.09
CA GLY A 6 6.03 12.51 -1.84
C GLY A 6 5.54 11.81 -0.59
N THR A 7 5.55 10.49 -0.66
CA THR A 7 5.28 9.61 0.46
C THR A 7 6.54 8.80 0.70
N LYS A 8 7.13 8.86 1.90
CA LYS A 8 8.14 7.92 2.37
C LYS A 8 7.42 6.81 3.14
N THR A 9 7.83 5.55 2.98
CA THR A 9 7.18 4.42 3.66
C THR A 9 8.15 3.81 4.64
N VAL A 10 7.72 3.62 5.89
CA VAL A 10 8.52 3.02 6.96
C VAL A 10 7.90 1.69 7.36
N LEU A 11 8.73 0.65 7.34
CA LEU A 11 8.36 -0.71 7.72
C LEU A 11 9.03 -1.05 9.04
N TYR A 12 8.23 -1.36 10.04
CA TYR A 12 8.73 -1.65 11.38
C TYR A 12 8.45 -3.10 11.72
N SER A 13 9.49 -3.93 11.80
CA SER A 13 9.30 -5.28 12.32
C SER A 13 8.91 -5.23 13.79
N ALA A 14 7.89 -5.98 14.21
CA ALA A 14 7.56 -6.20 15.62
C ALA A 14 7.72 -7.69 15.93
N ILE A 15 8.86 -8.29 15.62
CA ILE A 15 9.14 -9.69 15.99
C ILE A 15 10.42 -9.74 16.83
N GLY A 16 10.23 -10.07 18.10
CA GLY A 16 11.25 -10.25 19.13
C GLY A 16 10.60 -10.45 20.51
N THR A 17 9.88 -11.56 20.67
CA THR A 17 9.13 -11.98 21.87
C THR A 17 10.02 -12.45 23.04
N LEU A 18 9.57 -12.12 24.26
CA LEU A 18 9.46 -12.97 25.47
C LEU A 18 10.70 -13.70 26.03
N GLN A 19 11.03 -13.35 27.28
CA GLN A 19 11.27 -14.26 28.42
C GLN A 19 10.85 -13.48 29.68
N SER A 20 9.65 -13.70 30.23
CA SER A 20 9.20 -14.76 31.16
C SER A 20 9.15 -14.24 32.60
N ASN A 21 7.95 -14.28 33.17
CA ASN A 21 7.66 -13.99 34.57
C ASN A 21 8.53 -14.86 35.49
N GLU A 22 9.20 -14.26 36.48
CA GLU A 22 9.43 -14.91 37.76
C GLU A 22 9.22 -13.90 38.89
N THR A 23 8.08 -14.06 39.56
CA THR A 23 7.88 -13.60 40.93
C THR A 23 8.53 -14.63 41.84
N GLU A 24 9.80 -14.46 42.20
CA GLU A 24 10.33 -15.13 43.40
C GLU A 24 11.25 -14.20 44.19
N LEU A 25 10.78 -13.93 45.41
CA LEU A 25 11.51 -13.31 46.50
C LEU A 25 12.45 -14.36 47.09
N SER A 26 13.77 -14.17 47.01
CA SER A 26 14.73 -14.40 48.11
C SER A 26 16.20 -14.22 47.70
N GLN A 27 16.97 -13.84 48.72
CA GLN A 27 18.38 -13.47 48.76
C GLN A 27 19.34 -14.53 48.20
N SER A 28 20.39 -14.10 47.49
CA SER A 28 21.80 -14.20 47.93
C SER A 28 22.78 -14.14 46.74
N SER A 29 23.82 -13.33 46.94
CA SER A 29 25.08 -13.16 46.20
C SER A 29 25.56 -14.29 45.26
N LYS A 30 25.86 -13.94 43.99
CA LYS A 30 27.22 -13.87 43.40
C LYS A 30 27.15 -13.57 41.89
N SER A 31 28.22 -12.95 41.42
CA SER A 31 28.55 -12.49 40.07
C SER A 31 28.21 -13.44 38.92
N GLU A 32 27.68 -12.89 37.83
CA GLU A 32 28.13 -13.19 36.46
C GLU A 32 27.61 -12.11 35.48
N ASN A 33 28.52 -11.62 34.64
CA ASN A 33 28.26 -10.66 33.55
C ASN A 33 27.19 -11.21 32.60
N SER A 34 25.93 -10.78 32.75
CA SER A 34 24.94 -10.93 31.69
C SER A 34 24.93 -9.65 30.85
N GLN A 35 25.64 -9.69 29.71
CA GLN A 35 25.32 -8.81 28.59
C GLN A 35 23.87 -9.10 28.20
N HIS A 36 22.93 -8.32 28.74
CA HIS A 36 21.59 -8.20 28.19
C HIS A 36 21.75 -7.51 26.82
N ASP A 37 22.08 -8.29 25.80
CA ASP A 37 21.97 -7.89 24.41
C ASP A 37 20.48 -7.68 24.13
N SER A 38 20.02 -6.48 24.46
CA SER A 38 18.70 -5.98 24.11
C SER A 38 18.64 -5.98 22.60
N ARG A 39 18.22 -7.10 21.99
CA ARG A 39 18.11 -7.29 20.54
C ARG A 39 17.26 -6.15 20.00
N ARG A 40 17.93 -5.09 19.55
CA ARG A 40 17.27 -3.92 18.98
C ARG A 40 16.54 -4.39 17.75
N ILE A 41 15.23 -4.26 17.79
CA ILE A 41 14.38 -4.66 16.68
C ILE A 41 14.77 -3.79 15.47
N PRO A 42 15.14 -4.37 14.32
CA PRO A 42 15.62 -3.60 13.19
C PRO A 42 14.49 -2.76 12.59
N LEU A 43 14.70 -1.44 12.53
CA LEU A 43 13.85 -0.49 11.82
C LEU A 43 14.24 -0.48 10.33
N VAL A 44 13.26 -0.67 9.44
CA VAL A 44 13.49 -0.62 8.00
C VAL A 44 12.82 0.63 7.43
N ILE A 45 13.61 1.52 6.86
CA ILE A 45 13.11 2.72 6.17
C ILE A 45 13.21 2.46 4.67
N VAL A 46 12.08 2.53 3.97
CA VAL A 46 12.07 2.44 2.51
C VAL A 46 12.00 3.85 1.95
N ASP A 47 13.13 4.32 1.43
CA ASP A 47 13.23 5.64 0.82
C ASP A 47 12.89 5.58 -0.67
N ASP A 48 11.64 5.87 -0.99
CA ASP A 48 11.15 6.09 -2.35
C ASP A 48 10.06 7.18 -2.32
N ILE A 49 9.65 7.68 -3.48
CA ILE A 49 8.64 8.74 -3.63
C ILE A 49 7.20 8.25 -3.45
N PHE A 50 6.96 6.95 -3.71
CA PHE A 50 5.68 6.26 -3.58
C PHE A 50 4.45 7.09 -3.99
N TYR A 51 4.52 7.72 -5.16
CA TYR A 51 3.48 8.65 -5.62
C TYR A 51 2.18 7.95 -6.07
N LEU A 52 2.19 6.63 -6.29
CA LEU A 52 1.00 5.82 -6.54
C LEU A 52 0.76 4.85 -5.38
N SER A 53 -0.51 4.62 -5.01
CA SER A 53 -0.88 3.69 -3.94
C SER A 53 -0.41 2.26 -4.23
N SER A 54 -0.41 1.83 -5.50
CA SER A 54 0.08 0.52 -5.92
C SER A 54 1.55 0.28 -5.58
N MET A 55 2.38 1.33 -5.44
CA MET A 55 3.79 1.21 -5.07
C MET A 55 3.96 0.97 -3.56
N ARG A 56 2.98 1.37 -2.73
CA ARG A 56 2.99 1.16 -1.27
C ARG A 56 2.42 -0.20 -0.87
N ARG A 57 1.44 -0.71 -1.63
CA ARG A 57 0.75 -1.98 -1.33
C ARG A 57 1.67 -3.19 -1.08
N PRO A 58 2.77 -3.42 -1.83
CA PRO A 58 3.66 -4.54 -1.55
C PRO A 58 4.25 -4.50 -0.14
N PHE A 59 4.60 -3.31 0.32
CA PHE A 59 5.17 -3.09 1.64
C PHE A 59 4.13 -3.23 2.75
N GLU A 60 2.92 -2.72 2.52
CA GLU A 60 1.80 -2.94 3.43
C GLU A 60 1.45 -4.44 3.57
N ARG A 61 1.38 -5.17 2.45
CA ARG A 61 1.13 -6.62 2.43
C ARG A 61 2.23 -7.39 3.15
N MET A 62 3.48 -7.03 2.89
CA MET A 62 4.64 -7.63 3.56
C MET A 62 4.59 -7.39 5.07
N ALA A 63 4.31 -6.16 5.49
CA ALA A 63 4.19 -5.84 6.91
C ALA A 63 3.06 -6.63 7.57
N ARG A 64 1.91 -6.76 6.91
CA ARG A 64 0.77 -7.56 7.41
C ARG A 64 1.13 -9.04 7.54
N ALA A 65 1.73 -9.63 6.50
CA ALA A 65 2.11 -11.04 6.45
C ALA A 65 3.16 -11.39 7.52
N LEU A 66 4.06 -10.46 7.79
CA LEU A 66 5.11 -10.61 8.80
C LEU A 66 4.69 -10.06 10.17
N HIS A 67 3.45 -9.60 10.36
CA HIS A 67 2.95 -9.01 11.62
C HIS A 67 3.82 -7.85 12.15
N LEU A 68 4.26 -7.00 11.24
CA LEU A 68 5.09 -5.82 11.43
C LEU A 68 4.19 -4.57 11.49
N ALA A 69 4.60 -3.58 12.29
CA ALA A 69 3.96 -2.27 12.21
C ALA A 69 4.32 -1.59 10.89
N TYR A 70 3.33 -0.95 10.27
CA TYR A 70 3.47 -0.27 8.99
C TYR A 70 3.12 1.20 9.17
N VAL A 71 4.06 2.10 8.86
CA VAL A 71 3.88 3.54 9.05
C VAL A 71 4.21 4.27 7.75
N VAL A 72 3.30 5.12 7.30
CA VAL A 72 3.49 5.95 6.11
C VAL A 72 3.84 7.37 6.55
N ILE A 73 5.00 7.86 6.12
CA ILE A 73 5.44 9.24 6.35
C ILE A 73 5.16 10.05 5.09
N PHE A 74 4.14 10.87 5.15
CA PHE A 74 3.77 11.75 4.05
C PHE A 74 4.44 13.10 4.19
N VAL A 75 5.32 13.43 3.24
CA VAL A 75 6.06 14.69 3.25
C VAL A 75 5.22 15.75 2.54
N ASP A 76 4.68 16.69 3.29
CA ASP A 76 3.86 17.77 2.73
C ASP A 76 4.74 18.98 2.41
N THR A 77 5.01 19.20 1.13
CA THR A 77 5.80 20.33 0.64
C THR A 77 5.15 20.91 -0.61
N PRO A 78 5.00 22.24 -0.71
CA PRO A 78 4.39 22.89 -1.87
C PRO A 78 5.28 22.79 -3.11
N LEU A 79 4.69 22.68 -4.30
CA LEU A 79 5.37 22.47 -5.58
C LEU A 79 6.50 23.48 -5.84
N GLU A 80 6.27 24.74 -5.51
CA GLU A 80 7.21 25.84 -5.69
C GLU A 80 8.52 25.55 -4.94
N ARG A 81 8.41 25.02 -3.71
CA ARG A 81 9.56 24.65 -2.88
C ARG A 81 10.27 23.42 -3.44
N ILE A 82 9.55 22.44 -3.99
CA ILE A 82 10.15 21.26 -4.64
C ILE A 82 10.98 21.69 -5.85
N LEU A 83 10.42 22.55 -6.70
CA LEU A 83 11.09 23.02 -7.91
C LEU A 83 12.35 23.82 -7.56
N LEU A 84 12.27 24.69 -6.54
CA LEU A 84 13.42 25.42 -6.04
C LEU A 84 14.53 24.49 -5.54
N GLN A 85 14.18 23.49 -4.73
CA GLN A 85 15.12 22.48 -4.23
C GLN A 85 15.70 21.60 -5.35
N ASN A 86 14.93 21.31 -6.40
CA ASN A 86 15.41 20.57 -7.54
C ASN A 86 16.41 21.39 -8.37
N ARG A 87 16.19 22.71 -8.51
CA ARG A 87 17.14 23.61 -9.18
C ARG A 87 18.47 23.70 -8.44
N SER A 88 18.47 23.64 -7.12
CA SER A 88 19.71 23.65 -6.32
C SER A 88 20.50 22.34 -6.37
N ARG A 89 19.97 21.27 -6.98
CA ARG A 89 20.72 20.02 -7.16
C ARG A 89 21.82 20.18 -8.22
N PRO A 90 22.94 19.43 -8.10
CA PRO A 90 23.93 19.29 -9.16
C PRO A 90 23.25 18.92 -10.48
N SER A 91 23.76 19.45 -11.60
CA SER A 91 23.13 19.32 -12.93
C SER A 91 22.83 17.87 -13.31
N HIS A 92 23.71 16.93 -12.97
CA HIS A 92 23.56 15.50 -13.26
C HIS A 92 22.50 14.78 -12.38
N LEU A 93 22.09 15.36 -11.26
CA LEU A 93 21.02 14.84 -10.37
C LEU A 93 19.71 15.62 -10.53
N ARG A 94 19.70 16.66 -11.38
CA ARG A 94 18.55 17.51 -11.58
C ARG A 94 17.52 16.79 -12.43
N ILE A 95 16.30 16.71 -11.91
CA ILE A 95 15.18 16.11 -12.63
C ILE A 95 14.54 17.19 -13.52
N PRO A 96 14.12 16.90 -14.76
CA PRO A 96 13.39 17.86 -15.58
C PRO A 96 12.14 18.39 -14.88
N GLU A 97 11.89 19.70 -14.90
CA GLU A 97 10.76 20.30 -14.17
C GLU A 97 9.40 19.72 -14.59
N ARG A 98 9.23 19.40 -15.88
CA ARG A 98 8.03 18.72 -16.39
C ARG A 98 7.75 17.41 -15.64
N THR A 99 8.79 16.65 -15.33
CA THR A 99 8.67 15.36 -14.63
C THR A 99 8.26 15.58 -13.19
N VAL A 100 8.83 16.59 -12.51
CA VAL A 100 8.45 16.95 -11.14
C VAL A 100 6.97 17.35 -11.07
N ARG A 101 6.51 18.18 -12.00
CA ARG A 101 5.09 18.60 -12.09
C ARG A 101 4.16 17.40 -12.35
N ASN A 102 4.52 16.54 -13.30
CA ASN A 102 3.73 15.34 -13.62
C ASN A 102 3.60 14.39 -12.42
N VAL A 103 4.70 14.20 -11.66
CA VAL A 103 4.69 13.35 -10.44
C VAL A 103 3.80 13.98 -9.36
N PHE A 104 3.92 15.30 -9.16
CA PHE A 104 3.13 16.04 -8.17
C PHE A 104 1.62 16.01 -8.48
N GLU A 105 1.24 16.13 -9.74
CA GLU A 105 -0.16 16.08 -10.17
C GLU A 105 -0.78 14.68 -10.04
N ARG A 106 0.02 13.64 -10.29
CA ARG A 106 -0.41 12.24 -10.21
C ARG A 106 -0.32 11.63 -8.82
N MET A 107 0.09 12.42 -7.84
CA MET A 107 0.35 11.91 -6.50
C MET A 107 -0.93 11.51 -5.77
N GLU A 108 -1.01 10.25 -5.39
CA GLU A 108 -2.11 9.70 -4.60
C GLU A 108 -1.80 9.81 -3.10
N LEU A 109 -2.71 10.45 -2.37
CA LEU A 109 -2.64 10.55 -0.91
C LEU A 109 -2.69 9.16 -0.25
N PRO A 110 -1.98 8.94 0.87
CA PRO A 110 -2.17 7.79 1.75
C PRO A 110 -3.63 7.62 2.17
N ARG A 111 -4.10 6.37 2.25
CA ARG A 111 -5.48 6.07 2.63
C ARG A 111 -5.69 6.32 4.13
N LEU A 112 -6.92 6.66 4.54
CA LEU A 112 -7.27 6.95 5.94
C LEU A 112 -7.03 5.78 6.92
N ASN A 113 -6.99 4.55 6.41
CA ASN A 113 -6.72 3.35 7.19
C ASN A 113 -5.22 3.04 7.35
N GLU A 114 -4.34 3.78 6.68
CA GLU A 114 -2.89 3.66 6.84
C GLU A 114 -2.46 4.46 8.08
N SER A 115 -1.50 3.94 8.87
CA SER A 115 -0.91 4.72 9.96
C SER A 115 -0.06 5.84 9.38
N LEU A 116 -0.65 7.02 9.25
CA LEU A 116 -0.11 8.16 8.52
C LEU A 116 0.50 9.20 9.45
N ILE A 117 1.76 9.56 9.20
CA ILE A 117 2.41 10.73 9.78
C ILE A 117 2.59 11.77 8.68
N LYS A 118 1.99 12.94 8.84
CA LYS A 118 2.21 14.09 7.95
C LYS A 118 3.40 14.91 8.45
N TYR A 119 4.43 15.06 7.64
CA TYR A 119 5.64 15.81 7.95
C TYR A 119 5.81 16.99 6.99
N SER A 120 5.80 18.22 7.51
CA SER A 120 5.88 19.45 6.70
C SER A 120 7.27 20.09 6.64
N GLY A 121 8.29 19.46 7.23
CA GLY A 121 9.62 20.03 7.34
C GLY A 121 9.76 21.19 8.34
N LYS A 122 8.67 21.60 9.00
CA LYS A 122 8.69 22.60 10.08
C LYS A 122 8.96 21.99 11.45
N GLU A 123 8.66 20.70 11.60
CA GLU A 123 8.87 19.96 12.85
C GLU A 123 10.32 19.46 12.95
N ASN A 124 10.84 19.40 14.18
CA ASN A 124 12.14 18.78 14.45
C ASN A 124 12.09 17.28 14.10
N ILE A 125 13.17 16.77 13.50
CA ILE A 125 13.35 15.34 13.19
C ILE A 125 13.18 14.46 14.44
N ALA A 126 13.62 14.93 15.61
CA ALA A 126 13.42 14.22 16.88
C ALA A 126 11.93 14.00 17.20
N THR A 127 11.08 14.99 16.90
CA THR A 127 9.63 14.87 17.06
C THR A 127 9.03 13.84 16.10
N LEU A 128 9.53 13.79 14.86
CA LEU A 128 9.13 12.77 13.89
C LEU A 128 9.52 11.36 14.38
N ALA A 129 10.74 11.20 14.89
CA ALA A 129 11.22 9.93 15.46
C ALA A 129 10.32 9.46 16.62
N MET A 130 10.01 10.33 17.58
CA MET A 130 9.11 10.00 18.69
C MET A 130 7.71 9.59 18.21
N LYS A 131 7.16 10.25 17.17
CA LYS A 131 5.86 9.86 16.58
C LYS A 131 5.92 8.45 15.98
N ILE A 132 7.00 8.12 15.26
CA ILE A 132 7.21 6.78 14.69
C ILE A 132 7.29 5.73 15.81
N GLU A 133 8.12 5.97 16.83
CA GLU A 133 8.28 5.08 17.98
C GLU A 133 6.97 4.89 18.75
N THR A 134 6.18 5.95 18.92
CA THR A 134 4.86 5.86 19.58
C THR A 134 3.90 4.93 18.83
N ILE A 135 3.86 5.02 17.49
CA ILE A 135 3.00 4.17 16.67
C ILE A 135 3.50 2.72 16.72
N ALA A 136 4.82 2.52 16.62
CA ALA A 136 5.44 1.21 16.73
C ALA A 136 5.17 0.55 18.10
N GLY A 137 5.30 1.31 19.19
CA GLY A 137 5.01 0.85 20.55
C GLY A 137 3.56 0.44 20.75
N ARG A 138 2.60 1.24 20.26
CA ARG A 138 1.17 0.88 20.29
C ARG A 138 0.88 -0.41 19.55
N TYR A 139 1.52 -0.63 18.40
CA TYR A 139 1.36 -1.86 17.63
C TYR A 139 1.92 -3.07 18.38
N ALA A 140 3.05 -2.92 19.08
CA ALA A 140 3.63 -3.96 19.91
C ALA A 140 2.72 -4.32 21.10
N SER A 141 2.19 -3.32 21.84
CA SER A 141 1.28 -3.54 22.96
C SER A 141 -0.08 -4.14 22.52
N ALA A 142 -0.64 -3.68 21.41
CA ALA A 142 -1.89 -4.25 20.87
C ALA A 142 -1.73 -5.72 20.42
N ARG A 143 -0.50 -6.19 20.17
CA ARG A 143 -0.20 -7.60 19.90
C ARG A 143 -0.10 -8.43 21.18
N THR A 144 0.47 -7.90 22.26
CA THR A 144 0.52 -8.62 23.53
C THR A 144 -0.88 -8.83 24.10
N ASP A 145 -1.75 -7.83 24.00
CA ASP A 145 -3.12 -7.92 24.51
C ASP A 145 -4.01 -8.87 23.70
N LYS A 146 -3.71 -9.05 22.40
CA LYS A 146 -4.41 -10.00 21.51
C LYS A 146 -3.82 -11.41 21.53
N ALA A 147 -2.64 -11.60 22.11
CA ALA A 147 -2.05 -12.92 22.25
C ALA A 147 -2.72 -13.74 23.36
N GLU A 148 -3.42 -13.10 24.30
CA GLU A 148 -4.19 -13.77 25.36
C GLU A 148 -5.65 -14.11 24.97
N VAL A 149 -6.11 -13.63 23.81
CA VAL A 149 -7.46 -13.93 23.28
C VAL A 149 -7.32 -14.41 21.84
N TYR A 150 -6.77 -15.62 21.67
CA TYR A 150 -6.87 -16.35 20.40
C TYR A 150 -8.21 -17.09 20.37
N ASP A 151 -9.24 -16.42 19.87
CA ASP A 151 -10.36 -17.09 19.21
C ASP A 151 -10.20 -16.88 17.70
N GLU A 152 -10.16 -17.98 16.93
CA GLU A 152 -9.85 -18.03 15.50
C GLU A 152 -10.99 -17.48 14.60
N SER A 153 -12.03 -16.89 15.19
CA SER A 153 -13.25 -16.49 14.50
C SER A 153 -13.16 -15.15 13.72
N GLY A 154 -12.08 -14.38 13.87
CA GLY A 154 -11.99 -13.01 13.33
C GLY A 154 -11.24 -12.80 12.01
N ARG A 155 -10.55 -13.80 11.45
CA ARG A 155 -9.64 -13.60 10.28
C ARG A 155 -10.31 -13.59 8.90
N ASN A 156 -11.51 -14.15 8.73
CA ASN A 156 -12.03 -14.39 7.37
C ASN A 156 -12.66 -13.18 6.66
N CYS A 157 -13.27 -12.22 7.37
CA CYS A 157 -14.18 -11.28 6.68
C CYS A 157 -13.52 -10.14 5.89
N LYS A 158 -12.23 -9.82 6.10
CA LYS A 158 -11.57 -8.67 5.44
C LYS A 158 -10.53 -9.04 4.40
N GLU A 159 -9.89 -10.21 4.50
CA GLU A 159 -8.92 -10.68 3.50
C GLU A 159 -9.61 -11.24 2.24
N GLU A 160 -10.80 -11.84 2.38
CA GLU A 160 -11.60 -12.25 1.22
C GLU A 160 -12.04 -11.08 0.33
N TYR A 161 -12.35 -9.92 0.93
CA TYR A 161 -12.84 -8.74 0.23
C TYR A 161 -11.80 -8.14 -0.74
N ASP A 162 -10.52 -8.10 -0.36
CA ASP A 162 -9.47 -7.59 -1.25
C ASP A 162 -9.04 -8.67 -2.29
N ASN A 163 -9.06 -9.95 -1.89
CA ASN A 163 -8.65 -11.05 -2.76
C ASN A 163 -9.64 -11.29 -3.91
N CYS A 164 -10.94 -11.13 -3.69
CA CYS A 164 -11.95 -11.35 -4.74
C CYS A 164 -11.81 -10.34 -5.90
N TRP A 165 -11.61 -9.05 -5.61
CA TRP A 165 -11.49 -8.02 -6.64
C TRP A 165 -10.12 -8.03 -7.33
N GLU A 166 -9.06 -8.46 -6.63
CA GLU A 166 -7.76 -8.73 -7.24
C GLU A 166 -7.86 -9.91 -8.21
N LYS A 167 -8.54 -10.99 -7.81
CA LYS A 167 -8.85 -12.15 -8.67
C LYS A 167 -9.69 -11.74 -9.88
N LEU A 168 -10.70 -10.89 -9.72
CA LEU A 168 -11.49 -10.34 -10.83
C LEU A 168 -10.61 -9.58 -11.83
N ASP A 169 -9.74 -8.68 -11.36
CA ASP A 169 -8.89 -7.90 -12.27
C ASP A 169 -7.91 -8.79 -13.05
N ILE A 170 -7.37 -9.84 -12.41
CA ILE A 170 -6.52 -10.84 -13.06
C ILE A 170 -7.30 -11.60 -14.15
N GLU A 171 -8.48 -12.13 -13.82
CA GLU A 171 -9.28 -12.89 -14.79
C GLU A 171 -9.77 -12.01 -15.94
N LEU A 172 -10.14 -10.75 -15.69
CA LEU A 172 -10.47 -9.77 -16.74
C LEU A 172 -9.28 -9.49 -17.66
N ARG A 173 -8.04 -9.40 -17.15
CA ARG A 173 -6.84 -9.23 -18.00
C ARG A 173 -6.59 -10.46 -18.88
N LYS A 174 -6.81 -11.66 -18.35
CA LYS A 174 -6.69 -12.91 -19.12
C LYS A 174 -7.76 -12.98 -20.20
N ALA A 175 -9.02 -12.72 -19.86
CA ALA A 175 -10.13 -12.69 -20.82
C ALA A 175 -9.89 -11.68 -21.94
N VAL A 176 -9.45 -10.45 -21.63
CA VAL A 176 -9.09 -9.45 -22.66
C VAL A 176 -7.93 -9.94 -23.52
N SER A 177 -6.89 -10.52 -22.94
CA SER A 177 -5.74 -11.04 -23.70
C SER A 177 -6.15 -12.15 -24.67
N GLU A 178 -6.98 -13.08 -24.23
CA GLU A 178 -7.51 -14.17 -25.07
C GLU A 178 -8.38 -13.62 -26.21
N LEU A 179 -9.28 -12.66 -25.93
CA LEU A 179 -10.11 -12.01 -26.95
C LEU A 179 -9.29 -11.19 -27.95
N MET A 180 -8.22 -10.53 -27.50
CA MET A 180 -7.29 -9.83 -28.39
C MET A 180 -6.54 -10.77 -29.34
N GLN A 181 -6.17 -11.97 -28.87
CA GLN A 181 -5.53 -13.00 -29.70
C GLN A 181 -6.49 -13.57 -30.75
N LEU A 182 -7.77 -13.76 -30.38
CA LEU A 182 -8.82 -14.26 -31.27
C LEU A 182 -9.18 -13.26 -32.38
N HIS A 183 -9.35 -11.98 -32.04
CA HIS A 183 -9.92 -11.02 -32.98
C HIS A 183 -8.90 -10.21 -33.79
N LYS A 184 -7.59 -10.24 -33.48
CA LYS A 184 -6.48 -9.58 -34.22
C LYS A 184 -6.80 -8.20 -34.83
N ASN A 185 -7.68 -7.43 -34.20
CA ASN A 185 -8.21 -6.18 -34.73
C ASN A 185 -7.96 -5.06 -33.71
N SER A 186 -7.27 -4.00 -34.17
CA SER A 186 -6.87 -2.87 -33.33
C SER A 186 -8.04 -2.03 -32.83
N THR A 187 -9.18 -2.00 -33.52
CA THR A 187 -10.37 -1.25 -33.06
C THR A 187 -11.06 -1.97 -31.90
N ILE A 188 -11.14 -3.29 -31.97
CA ILE A 188 -11.69 -4.15 -30.90
C ILE A 188 -10.83 -4.05 -29.63
N ALA A 189 -9.51 -3.94 -29.76
CA ALA A 189 -8.61 -3.79 -28.62
C ALA A 189 -8.92 -2.56 -27.75
N ARG A 190 -9.22 -1.41 -28.36
CA ARG A 190 -9.61 -0.19 -27.61
C ARG A 190 -10.96 -0.38 -26.92
N CYS A 191 -11.92 -0.99 -27.61
CA CYS A 191 -13.24 -1.26 -27.05
C CYS A 191 -13.16 -2.22 -25.86
N LEU A 192 -12.31 -3.25 -25.93
CA LEU A 192 -12.09 -4.21 -24.84
C LEU A 192 -11.51 -3.56 -23.58
N ILE A 193 -10.58 -2.60 -23.72
CA ILE A 193 -10.00 -1.89 -22.57
C ILE A 193 -11.07 -1.02 -21.87
N THR A 194 -11.92 -0.35 -22.64
CA THR A 194 -13.02 0.45 -22.10
C THR A 194 -14.09 -0.44 -21.46
N ALA A 195 -14.49 -1.51 -22.15
CA ALA A 195 -15.45 -2.50 -21.67
C ALA A 195 -14.98 -3.17 -20.38
N LYS A 196 -13.68 -3.50 -20.28
CA LYS A 196 -13.08 -4.02 -19.04
C LYS A 196 -13.29 -3.07 -17.87
N LYS A 197 -13.00 -1.77 -18.04
CA LYS A 197 -13.14 -0.79 -16.96
C LYS A 197 -14.60 -0.66 -16.52
N GLN A 198 -15.52 -0.61 -17.46
CA GLN A 198 -16.96 -0.54 -17.18
C GLN A 198 -17.44 -1.79 -16.44
N LEU A 199 -17.09 -2.98 -16.94
CA LEU A 199 -17.47 -4.25 -16.32
C LEU A 199 -16.89 -4.40 -14.92
N ALA A 200 -15.61 -4.04 -14.71
CA ALA A 200 -15.00 -4.08 -13.40
C ALA A 200 -15.65 -3.13 -12.39
N ASN A 201 -16.14 -1.96 -12.84
CA ASN A 201 -16.86 -1.03 -11.99
C ASN A 201 -18.27 -1.53 -11.68
N GLU A 202 -18.99 -2.05 -12.67
CA GLU A 202 -20.34 -2.58 -12.51
C GLU A 202 -20.38 -3.76 -11.54
N LEU A 203 -19.46 -4.72 -11.68
CA LEU A 203 -19.38 -5.87 -10.77
C LEU A 203 -19.06 -5.42 -9.35
N ARG A 204 -18.21 -4.40 -9.18
CA ARG A 204 -17.91 -3.79 -7.85
C ARG A 204 -19.10 -3.06 -7.26
N THR A 205 -19.82 -2.27 -8.04
CA THR A 205 -20.97 -1.50 -7.57
C THR A 205 -22.13 -2.42 -7.18
N ASN A 206 -22.33 -3.52 -7.91
CA ASN A 206 -23.39 -4.49 -7.66
C ASN A 206 -22.98 -5.62 -6.69
N ASP A 207 -21.77 -5.58 -6.15
CA ASP A 207 -21.18 -6.61 -5.28
C ASP A 207 -21.36 -8.06 -5.82
N ILE A 208 -21.23 -8.24 -7.13
CA ILE A 208 -21.36 -9.55 -7.77
C ILE A 208 -20.03 -10.29 -7.60
N ARG A 209 -20.03 -11.36 -6.82
CA ARG A 209 -18.82 -12.13 -6.45
C ARG A 209 -18.63 -13.44 -7.19
N ASP A 210 -19.67 -13.91 -7.86
CA ASP A 210 -19.63 -15.13 -8.64
C ASP A 210 -19.51 -14.80 -10.12
N TRP A 211 -18.34 -15.13 -10.67
CA TRP A 211 -18.03 -14.97 -12.08
C TRP A 211 -17.14 -16.13 -12.51
N ASP A 212 -17.44 -16.65 -13.69
CA ASP A 212 -16.53 -17.54 -14.41
C ASP A 212 -15.91 -16.79 -15.60
N ARG A 213 -14.84 -17.35 -16.15
CA ARG A 213 -14.09 -16.70 -17.23
C ARG A 213 -14.90 -16.57 -18.52
N GLU A 214 -15.76 -17.53 -18.84
CA GLU A 214 -16.54 -17.54 -20.09
C GLU A 214 -17.64 -16.49 -20.04
N ARG A 215 -18.33 -16.38 -18.91
CA ARG A 215 -19.30 -15.31 -18.61
C ARG A 215 -18.65 -13.92 -18.70
N LEU A 216 -17.44 -13.75 -18.17
CA LEU A 216 -16.70 -12.49 -18.31
C LEU A 216 -16.38 -12.18 -19.78
N LYS A 217 -16.01 -13.16 -20.60
CA LYS A 217 -15.77 -12.97 -22.04
C LYS A 217 -17.05 -12.60 -22.78
N GLU A 218 -18.17 -13.28 -22.52
CA GLU A 218 -19.47 -12.96 -23.12
C GLU A 218 -19.90 -11.54 -22.76
N MET A 219 -19.76 -11.15 -21.49
CA MET A 219 -20.08 -9.80 -21.01
C MET A 219 -19.18 -8.72 -21.64
N LEU A 220 -17.91 -9.02 -21.90
CA LEU A 220 -16.99 -8.13 -22.62
C LEU A 220 -17.37 -8.02 -24.09
N LEU A 221 -17.63 -9.14 -24.77
CA LEU A 221 -18.00 -9.18 -26.19
C LEU A 221 -19.29 -8.42 -26.47
N LYS A 222 -20.34 -8.64 -25.66
CA LYS A 222 -21.60 -7.90 -25.76
C LYS A 222 -21.37 -6.39 -25.72
N ARG A 223 -20.56 -5.91 -24.78
CA ARG A 223 -20.22 -4.48 -24.64
C ARG A 223 -19.34 -3.94 -25.77
N THR A 224 -18.56 -4.79 -26.43
CA THR A 224 -17.81 -4.36 -27.63
C THR A 224 -18.69 -4.23 -28.86
N GLN A 225 -19.78 -4.99 -28.96
CA GLN A 225 -20.76 -4.87 -30.05
C GLN A 225 -21.55 -3.55 -29.90
N ASP A 226 -21.95 -3.19 -28.68
CA ASP A 226 -22.60 -1.91 -28.37
C ASP A 226 -21.72 -0.69 -28.70
N CYS A 227 -20.39 -0.87 -28.76
CA CYS A 227 -19.43 0.18 -29.11
C CYS A 227 -19.28 0.36 -30.64
N GLY A 228 -19.72 -0.62 -31.44
CA GLY A 228 -19.66 -0.61 -32.91
C GLY A 228 -20.86 0.07 -33.58
N ASP A 229 -22.04 0.04 -32.95
CA ASP A 229 -23.28 0.60 -33.52
C ASP A 229 -23.41 2.13 -33.37
N GLY A 230 -22.47 2.77 -32.65
CA GLY A 230 -22.43 4.23 -32.46
C GLY A 230 -21.71 5.01 -33.55
N VAL A 231 -21.21 4.36 -34.61
CA VAL A 231 -20.45 5.02 -35.70
C VAL A 231 -21.26 5.18 -36.99
N ASN A 232 -22.51 4.70 -37.04
CA ASN A 232 -23.41 4.83 -38.19
C ASN A 232 -24.80 5.41 -37.83
N LYS A 233 -24.83 6.49 -37.05
CA LYS A 233 -25.98 7.41 -37.00
C LYS A 233 -25.52 8.85 -36.96
#